data_AF-A0A436HKQ3-F1
#
_entry.id   AF-A0A436HKQ3-F1
#
_cell.length_a   1.000
_cell.length_b   1.000
_cell.length_c   1.000
_cell.angle_alpha   90.00
_cell.angle_beta   90.00
_cell.angle_gamma   90.00
#
_symmetry.space_group_name_H-M   'P 1'
#
loop_
_entity.id
_entity.type
_entity.pdbx_description
1 polymer ?
#
loop_
_entity_poly.entity_id
_entity_poly.type
_entity_poly.pdbx_seq_one_letter_code
_entity_poly.pdbx_strand_id
1 'polypeptide(L)' 'LSWSGWRRIGLMTYPLYLLHDVVGAALLGILVRAGLPHLFSMAVVGATMIAASWLVAIEAEPRIRLLLDHTVFRYRLKAA' A
#
# COMPACT_ATOMS: atom_id res chain seq x y z
N LEU A 1 -24.14 -0.98 -0.78
CA LEU A 1 -22.69 -0.97 -0.48
C LEU A 1 -22.48 -1.40 0.96
N SER A 2 -21.72 -2.46 1.22
CA SER A 2 -21.38 -2.84 2.59
C SER A 2 -20.28 -1.94 3.14
N TRP A 3 -20.34 -1.61 4.43
CA TRP A 3 -19.31 -0.85 5.15
C TRP A 3 -17.91 -1.48 5.04
N SER A 4 -17.83 -2.80 4.81
CA SER A 4 -16.57 -3.53 4.65
C SER A 4 -15.81 -3.21 3.36
N GLY A 5 -16.50 -2.82 2.29
CA GLY A 5 -15.86 -2.42 1.03
C GLY A 5 -15.15 -1.08 1.17
N TRP A 6 -15.83 -0.08 1.74
CA TRP A 6 -15.26 1.24 2.02
C TRP A 6 -14.05 1.19 2.95
N ARG A 7 -14.09 0.31 3.95
CA ARG A 7 -12.94 0.08 4.83
C ARG A 7 -11.73 -0.41 4.03
N ARG A 8 -11.88 -1.42 3.16
CA ARG A 8 -10.77 -1.93 2.35
C ARG A 8 -10.17 -0.88 1.42
N ILE A 9 -11.01 -0.07 0.78
CA ILE A 9 -10.55 1.05 -0.05
C ILE A 9 -9.77 2.05 0.80
N GLY A 10 -10.26 2.39 1.99
CA GLY A 10 -9.57 3.27 2.94
C GLY A 10 -8.18 2.75 3.31
N LEU A 11 -8.05 1.45 3.59
CA LEU A 11 -6.77 0.82 3.93
C LEU A 11 -5.74 0.90 2.80
N MET A 12 -6.19 0.84 1.54
CA MET A 12 -5.30 0.96 0.38
C MET A 12 -4.73 2.37 0.20
N THR A 13 -5.38 3.42 0.73
CA THR A 13 -4.93 4.81 0.52
C THR A 13 -3.57 5.10 1.14
N TYR A 14 -3.27 4.51 2.31
CA TYR A 14 -2.01 4.75 3.00
C TYR A 14 -0.80 4.13 2.27
N PRO A 15 -0.79 2.83 1.92
CA PRO A 15 0.25 2.27 1.07
C PRO A 15 0.36 2.97 -0.28
N LEU A 16 -0.76 3.36 -0.88
CA LEU A 16 -0.75 4.09 -2.14
C LEU A 16 -0.03 5.43 -2.00
N TYR A 17 -0.32 6.17 -0.94
CA TYR A 17 0.37 7.41 -0.61
C TYR A 17 1.87 7.20 -0.40
N LEU A 18 2.29 6.13 0.28
CA LEU A 18 3.71 5.84 0.47
C LEU A 18 4.44 5.41 -0.82
N LEU A 19 3.76 4.67 -1.69
CA LEU A 19 4.38 4.10 -2.89
C LEU A 19 4.41 5.08 -4.07
N HIS A 20 3.38 5.91 -4.25
CA HIS A 20 3.20 6.66 -5.49
C HIS A 20 4.31 7.68 -5.80
N ASP A 21 4.99 8.20 -4.78
CA ASP A 21 5.99 9.26 -4.95
C ASP A 21 7.34 8.67 -5.42
N VAL A 22 8.19 8.22 -4.48
CA VAL A 22 9.53 7.73 -4.81
C VAL A 22 9.50 6.49 -5.70
N VAL A 23 8.70 5.48 -5.33
CA VAL A 23 8.64 4.21 -6.09
C VAL A 23 7.95 4.44 -7.43
N GLY A 24 6.85 5.19 -7.47
CA GLY A 24 6.15 5.54 -8.69
C GLY A 24 7.03 6.33 -9.67
N ALA A 25 7.75 7.35 -9.20
CA ALA A 25 8.68 8.12 -10.02
C ALA A 25 9.84 7.27 -10.54
N ALA A 26 10.41 6.39 -9.70
CA ALA A 26 11.47 5.49 -10.12
C ALA A 26 11.00 4.54 -11.23
N LEU A 27 9.83 3.91 -11.06
CA LEU A 27 9.26 2.98 -12.02
C LEU A 27 8.88 3.68 -13.34
N LEU A 28 8.29 4.87 -13.25
CA LEU A 28 7.98 5.71 -14.41
C LEU A 28 9.25 6.06 -15.20
N GLY A 29 10.31 6.47 -14.50
CA GLY A 29 11.60 6.76 -15.11
C GLY A 29 12.19 5.55 -15.81
N ILE A 30 12.07 4.35 -15.23
CA ILE A 30 12.54 3.10 -15.86
C ILE A 30 11.79 2.85 -17.18
N LEU A 31 10.46 2.92 -17.18
CA LEU A 31 9.66 2.64 -18.37
C LEU A 31 9.89 3.66 -19.48
N VAL A 32 9.96 4.95 -19.15
CA VAL A 32 10.23 6.00 -20.13
C VAL A 32 11.63 5.85 -20.72
N ARG A 33 12.65 5.53 -19.90
CA ARG A 33 14.01 5.27 -20.40
C ARG A 33 14.10 4.00 -21.25
N ALA A 34 13.21 3.03 -21.03
CA ALA A 34 13.07 1.84 -21.86
C ALA A 34 12.34 2.12 -23.19
N GLY A 35 11.96 3.38 -23.47
CA GLY A 35 11.33 3.80 -24.71
C GLY A 35 9.81 3.66 -24.73
N LEU A 36 9.17 3.34 -23.60
CA LEU A 36 7.72 3.26 -23.55
C LEU A 36 7.08 4.66 -23.60
N PRO A 37 5.95 4.82 -24.31
CA PRO A 37 5.22 6.09 -24.32
C PRO A 37 4.85 6.55 -22.91
N HIS A 38 4.89 7.87 -22.68
CA HIS A 38 4.68 8.44 -21.35
C HIS A 38 3.30 8.09 -20.76
N LEU A 39 2.23 8.24 -21.53
CA LEU A 39 0.86 7.92 -21.09
C LEU A 39 0.69 6.43 -20.77
N PHE A 40 1.30 5.55 -21.58
CA PHE A 40 1.28 4.12 -21.33
C PHE A 40 2.05 3.77 -20.05
N SER A 41 3.21 4.39 -19.85
CA SER A 41 4.02 4.22 -18.65
C SER A 41 3.28 4.67 -17.40
N MET A 42 2.59 5.82 -17.44
CA MET A 42 1.73 6.28 -16.34
C MET A 42 0.62 5.28 -16.00
N ALA A 43 -0.05 4.72 -17.01
CA ALA A 43 -1.09 3.72 -16.79
C ALA A 43 -0.54 2.45 -16.11
N VAL A 44 0.62 1.95 -16.59
CA VAL A 44 1.30 0.79 -16.01
C VAL A 44 1.72 1.04 -14.56
N VAL A 45 2.33 2.20 -14.29
CA VAL A 45 2.75 2.59 -12.93
C VAL A 45 1.54 2.70 -12.02
N GLY A 46 0.49 3.41 -12.42
CA GLY A 46 -0.73 3.57 -11.63
C GLY A 46 -1.37 2.22 -11.28
N ALA A 47 -1.51 1.32 -12.26
CA ALA A 47 -2.02 -0.02 -12.05
C ALA A 47 -1.15 -0.82 -11.06
N THR A 48 0.18 -0.71 -11.20
CA THR A 48 1.14 -1.38 -10.30
C THR A 48 1.02 -0.86 -8.87
N MET A 49 0.90 0.46 -8.67
CA MET A 49 0.74 1.06 -7.34
C MET A 49 -0.57 0.64 -6.69
N ILE A 50 -1.67 0.60 -7.44
CA ILE A 50 -2.98 0.13 -6.94
C ILE A 50 -2.89 -1.35 -6.54
N ALA A 51 -2.29 -2.20 -7.38
CA ALA A 51 -2.13 -3.63 -7.10
C ALA A 51 -1.24 -3.88 -5.87
N ALA A 52 -0.13 -3.16 -5.75
CA ALA A 52 0.76 -3.23 -4.59
C ALA A 52 0.04 -2.77 -3.31
N SER A 53 -0.72 -1.68 -3.37
CA SER A 53 -1.48 -1.15 -2.23
C SER A 53 -2.58 -2.11 -1.79
N TRP A 54 -3.23 -2.77 -2.74
CA TRP A 54 -4.20 -3.83 -2.47
C TRP A 54 -3.54 -5.00 -1.74
N LEU A 55 -2.39 -5.46 -2.22
CA LEU A 55 -1.64 -6.58 -1.62
C LEU A 55 -1.21 -6.25 -0.17
N VAL A 56 -0.74 -5.03 0.07
CA VAL A 56 -0.38 -4.55 1.41
C VAL A 56 -1.62 -4.53 2.32
N ALA A 57 -2.76 -4.02 1.84
CA ALA A 57 -3.99 -3.93 2.63
C ALA A 57 -4.59 -5.29 3.00
N ILE A 58 -4.45 -6.31 2.14
CA ILE A 58 -5.00 -7.65 2.42
C ILE A 58 -4.05 -8.53 3.22
N GLU A 59 -2.72 -8.35 3.10
CA GLU A 59 -1.75 -9.29 3.65
C GLU A 59 -0.92 -8.67 4.78
N ALA A 60 -0.31 -7.51 4.54
CA ALA A 60 0.60 -6.90 5.51
C ALA A 60 -0.19 -6.30 6.67
N GLU A 61 -1.28 -5.57 6.39
CA GLU A 61 -2.03 -4.89 7.44
C GLU A 61 -2.60 -5.84 8.51
N PRO A 62 -3.27 -6.95 8.17
CA PRO A 62 -3.77 -7.88 9.18
C PRO A 62 -2.66 -8.48 10.04
N ARG A 63 -1.53 -8.85 9.41
CA ARG A 63 -0.37 -9.44 10.10
C ARG A 63 0.26 -8.44 11.06
N ILE A 64 0.48 -7.19 10.61
CA ILE A 64 1.04 -6.13 11.44
C ILE A 64 0.11 -5.81 12.62
N ARG A 65 -1.21 -5.78 12.38
CA ARG A 65 -2.21 -5.55 13.43
C ARG A 65 -2.16 -6.63 14.51
N LEU A 66 -2.07 -7.91 14.11
CA LEU A 66 -1.91 -9.01 15.06
C LEU A 66 -0.62 -8.89 15.89
N LEU A 67 0.51 -8.54 15.25
CA LEU A 67 1.77 -8.35 15.95
C LEU A 67 1.71 -7.18 16.94
N LEU A 68 1.10 -6.06 16.54
CA LEU A 68 0.90 -4.89 17.39
C LEU A 68 -0.01 -5.21 18.59
N ASP A 69 -1.12 -5.89 18.37
CA ASP A 69 -2.04 -6.26 19.45
C ASP A 69 -1.34 -7.11 20.51
N HIS A 70 -0.55 -8.12 20.11
CA HIS A 70 0.23 -8.92 21.04
C HIS A 70 1.29 -8.12 21.81
N THR A 71 1.89 -7.12 21.17
CA THR A 71 2.99 -6.34 21.76
C THR A 71 2.46 -5.26 22.70
N VAL A 72 1.45 -4.50 22.28
CA VAL A 72 0.82 -3.43 23.08
C VAL A 72 0.14 -4.01 24.33
N PHE A 73 -0.53 -5.16 24.20
CA PHE A 73 -1.13 -5.83 25.37
C PHE A 73 -0.06 -6.27 26.38
N ARG A 74 1.10 -6.74 25.90
CA ARG A 74 2.25 -7.11 26.75
C ARG A 74 2.85 -5.89 27.48
N TYR A 75 2.89 -4.72 26.83
CA TYR A 75 3.36 -3.49 27.49
C TYR A 75 2.36 -2.97 28.53
N ARG A 76 1.05 -3.01 28.24
CA ARG A 76 0.02 -2.59 29.20
C ARG A 76 -0.02 -3.43 30.47
N LEU A 77 0.24 -4.74 30.38
CA LEU A 77 0.31 -5.63 31.56
C LEU A 77 1.61 -5.49 32.37
N LYS A 78 2.69 -4.92 31.79
CA LYS A 78 3.94 -4.63 32.52
C LYS A 78 3.94 -3.26 33.21
N ALA A 79 3.06 -2.36 32.81
CA ALA A 79 2.97 -1.00 33.33
C ALA A 79 1.87 -0.82 34.39
N ALA A 80 1.10 -1.88 34.69
CA ALA A 80 0.10 -1.96 35.76
C ALA A 80 0.60 -2.90 36.85
#